data_AF-A0A0C3Q4D7-F1
#
_entry.id   AF-A0A0C3Q4D7-F1
#
_cell.length_a   1.000
_cell.length_b   1.000
_cell.length_c   1.000
_cell.angle_alpha   90.00
_cell.angle_beta   90.00
_cell.angle_gamma   90.00
#
_symmetry.space_group_name_H-M   'P 1'
#
loop_
_entity.id
_entity.type
_entity.pdbx_description
1 polymer ?
#
loop_
_entity_poly.entity_id
_entity_poly.type
_entity_poly.pdbx_seq_one_letter_code
_entity_poly.pdbx_strand_id
1 'polypeptide(L)'
;MEIIPTSQSLNLKGSILVVPIVSTGNVSQLAIDLMVCTLGLERVGIVDCDYVVPVVGGREGGEGGITTPLELYGKAGLNVVFLQQRSPVMKTFKDDFVKGLKSLVLGNEISALFILSGMDLSDRPDAHMNSPTYHLIPALLTNHEGKLHPAVHELAIHFPPLITTTNQTPGTELPVIPGSGVTRKLVSSLSPEFPCMGVILEYVLEGDNRADAALLASALSRSLHKELGMTENERWKEPPSWQQGLFGTAHDQSLFG
;
A
#
# COMPACT_ATOMS: atom_id res chain seq x y z
N MET A 1 -16.52 -7.90 -0.79
CA MET A 1 -15.07 -8.12 -0.88
C MET A 1 -14.73 -9.52 -0.36
N GLU A 2 -15.00 -10.50 -1.21
CA GLU A 2 -14.62 -11.90 -1.03
C GLU A 2 -13.23 -12.16 -1.65
N ILE A 3 -12.54 -13.19 -1.17
CA ILE A 3 -11.26 -13.63 -1.73
C ILE A 3 -11.49 -14.97 -2.43
N ILE A 4 -11.11 -15.03 -3.71
CA ILE A 4 -11.07 -16.25 -4.51
C ILE A 4 -9.63 -16.77 -4.48
N PRO A 5 -9.31 -17.84 -3.72
CA PRO A 5 -7.95 -18.34 -3.61
C PRO A 5 -7.45 -18.87 -4.96
N THR A 6 -6.22 -18.53 -5.33
CA THR A 6 -5.53 -19.08 -6.50
C THR A 6 -4.51 -20.16 -6.13
N SER A 7 -4.26 -20.35 -4.84
CA SER A 7 -3.49 -21.46 -4.28
C SER A 7 -4.28 -22.19 -3.19
N GLN A 8 -4.02 -23.48 -2.99
CA GLN A 8 -4.78 -24.32 -2.04
C GLN A 8 -4.50 -24.01 -0.56
N SER A 9 -3.56 -23.12 -0.24
CA SER A 9 -3.05 -22.90 1.13
C SER A 9 -3.12 -21.44 1.60
N LEU A 10 -4.01 -20.62 1.04
CA LEU A 10 -4.14 -19.23 1.50
C LEU A 10 -4.77 -19.19 2.90
N ASN A 11 -3.95 -18.89 3.90
CA ASN A 11 -4.39 -18.58 5.26
C ASN A 11 -3.92 -17.17 5.64
N LEU A 12 -4.87 -16.27 5.84
CA LEU A 12 -4.60 -14.88 6.24
C LEU A 12 -4.60 -14.67 7.76
N LYS A 13 -5.06 -15.65 8.53
CA LYS A 13 -5.18 -15.53 9.99
C LYS A 13 -3.83 -15.28 10.65
N GLY A 14 -3.74 -14.18 11.40
CA GLY A 14 -2.52 -13.76 12.09
C GLY A 14 -1.42 -13.22 11.16
N SER A 15 -1.69 -13.07 9.87
CA SER A 15 -0.75 -12.47 8.92
C SER A 15 -0.76 -10.94 8.99
N ILE A 16 0.31 -10.32 8.52
CA ILE A 16 0.36 -8.88 8.26
C ILE A 16 -0.17 -8.63 6.86
N LEU A 17 -1.15 -7.74 6.72
CA LEU A 17 -1.67 -7.31 5.42
C LEU A 17 -1.08 -5.95 5.05
N VAL A 18 -0.54 -5.83 3.84
CA VAL A 18 -0.09 -4.58 3.24
C VAL A 18 -1.07 -4.15 2.16
N VAL A 19 -1.61 -2.94 2.24
CA VAL A 19 -2.63 -2.40 1.34
C VAL A 19 -2.14 -1.10 0.70
N PRO A 20 -1.89 -1.05 -0.62
CA PRO A 20 -1.71 0.19 -1.34
C PRO A 20 -3.07 0.87 -1.55
N ILE A 21 -3.10 2.18 -1.44
CA ILE A 21 -4.25 3.00 -1.85
C ILE A 21 -3.87 3.76 -3.11
N VAL A 22 -4.73 3.70 -4.13
CA VAL A 22 -4.58 4.54 -5.33
C VAL A 22 -4.70 6.01 -4.93
N SER A 23 -3.59 6.72 -5.06
CA SER A 23 -3.35 8.08 -4.54
C SER A 23 -2.34 8.80 -5.44
N THR A 24 -1.92 10.01 -5.05
CA THR A 24 -0.93 10.81 -5.81
C THR A 24 0.29 9.98 -6.26
N GLY A 25 0.65 10.14 -7.53
CA GLY A 25 1.81 9.49 -8.15
C GLY A 25 1.71 7.96 -8.30
N ASN A 26 0.56 7.35 -7.93
CA ASN A 26 0.37 5.90 -7.87
C ASN A 26 1.49 5.17 -7.10
N VAL A 27 2.19 5.90 -6.22
CA VAL A 27 3.49 5.50 -5.65
C VAL A 27 3.38 4.25 -4.78
N SER A 28 2.24 4.08 -4.10
CA SER A 28 1.93 2.90 -3.28
C SER A 28 1.80 1.64 -4.14
N GLN A 29 1.16 1.72 -5.31
CA GLN A 29 0.96 0.59 -6.21
C GLN A 29 2.29 0.19 -6.86
N LEU A 30 3.08 1.19 -7.25
CA LEU A 30 4.43 0.99 -7.77
C LEU A 30 5.35 0.37 -6.70
N ALA A 31 5.24 0.80 -5.44
CA ALA A 31 5.99 0.20 -4.34
C ALA A 31 5.64 -1.28 -4.16
N ILE A 32 4.36 -1.64 -4.25
CA ILE A 32 3.93 -3.06 -4.20
C ILE A 32 4.49 -3.86 -5.38
N ASP A 33 4.57 -3.29 -6.59
CA ASP A 33 5.21 -3.97 -7.72
C ASP A 33 6.67 -4.32 -7.43
N LEU A 34 7.42 -3.39 -6.82
CA LEU A 34 8.79 -3.63 -6.38
C LEU A 34 8.86 -4.74 -5.32
N MET A 35 7.96 -4.74 -4.33
CA MET A 35 7.91 -5.77 -3.30
C MET A 35 7.64 -7.16 -3.90
N VAL A 36 6.64 -7.25 -4.78
CA VAL A 36 6.24 -8.50 -5.46
C VAL A 36 7.40 -9.05 -6.28
N CYS A 37 8.03 -8.23 -7.11
CA CYS A 37 9.12 -8.66 -7.99
C CYS A 37 10.40 -9.00 -7.21
N THR A 38 10.73 -8.20 -6.19
CA THR A 38 11.98 -8.37 -5.44
C THR A 38 11.94 -9.64 -4.60
N LEU A 39 10.86 -9.85 -3.84
CA LEU A 39 10.67 -11.00 -2.95
C LEU A 39 10.26 -12.28 -3.71
N GLY A 40 9.89 -12.16 -5.00
CA GLY A 40 9.37 -13.25 -5.81
C GLY A 40 8.06 -13.78 -5.22
N LEU A 41 7.11 -12.88 -4.97
CA LEU A 41 5.79 -13.23 -4.46
C LEU A 41 4.91 -13.78 -5.58
N GLU A 42 4.08 -14.75 -5.25
CA GLU A 42 3.12 -15.35 -6.18
C GLU A 42 1.72 -14.83 -5.90
N ARG A 43 0.87 -14.78 -6.92
CA ARG A 43 -0.55 -14.48 -6.73
C ARG A 43 -1.21 -15.62 -5.97
N VAL A 44 -1.68 -15.34 -4.76
CA VAL A 44 -2.31 -16.29 -3.84
C VAL A 44 -3.84 -16.15 -3.78
N GLY A 45 -4.38 -15.03 -4.23
CA GLY A 45 -5.82 -14.83 -4.35
C GLY A 45 -6.21 -13.68 -5.26
N ILE A 46 -7.44 -13.71 -5.73
CA ILE A 46 -8.10 -12.60 -6.42
C ILE A 46 -9.14 -12.04 -5.48
N VAL A 47 -9.22 -10.72 -5.35
CA VAL A 47 -10.20 -10.06 -4.50
C VAL A 47 -11.30 -9.49 -5.37
N ASP A 48 -12.54 -9.70 -4.94
CA ASP A 48 -13.73 -9.10 -5.53
C ASP A 48 -13.55 -7.60 -5.81
N CYS A 49 -13.80 -7.21 -7.07
CA CYS A 49 -13.48 -5.91 -7.64
C CYS A 49 -14.71 -5.01 -7.87
N ASP A 50 -15.87 -5.32 -7.27
CA ASP A 50 -17.14 -4.61 -7.45
C ASP A 50 -17.08 -3.08 -7.22
N TYR A 51 -16.13 -2.60 -6.41
CA TYR A 51 -16.04 -1.20 -6.01
C TYR A 51 -14.99 -0.38 -6.77
N VAL A 52 -14.16 -1.02 -7.59
CA VAL A 52 -13.06 -0.37 -8.32
C VAL A 52 -13.36 -0.33 -9.82
N VAL A 53 -12.69 0.57 -10.54
CA VAL A 53 -12.84 0.63 -12.01
C VAL A 53 -12.41 -0.72 -12.61
N PRO A 54 -13.24 -1.37 -13.45
CA PRO A 54 -12.90 -2.66 -14.02
C PRO A 54 -11.73 -2.52 -14.99
N VAL A 55 -10.68 -3.31 -14.77
CA VAL A 55 -9.51 -3.41 -15.64
C VAL A 55 -9.08 -4.87 -15.73
N VAL A 56 -8.60 -5.28 -16.91
CA VAL A 56 -7.96 -6.57 -17.13
C VAL A 56 -6.70 -6.36 -17.95
N GLY A 57 -5.69 -7.18 -17.71
CA GLY A 57 -4.43 -7.13 -18.44
C GLY A 57 -3.75 -8.50 -18.51
N GLY A 58 -2.64 -8.57 -19.25
CA GLY A 58 -1.72 -9.70 -19.16
C GLY A 58 -1.02 -9.71 -17.81
N ARG A 59 -0.66 -10.91 -17.32
CA ARG A 59 0.15 -11.02 -16.10
C ARG A 59 1.62 -10.72 -16.40
N GLU A 60 2.33 -10.26 -15.36
CA GLU A 60 3.76 -9.99 -15.42
C GLU A 60 4.56 -11.25 -15.78
N GLY A 61 5.74 -11.06 -16.39
CA GLY A 61 6.67 -12.17 -16.69
C GLY A 61 6.16 -13.18 -17.72
N GLY A 62 5.06 -12.90 -18.43
CA GLY A 62 4.44 -13.84 -19.38
C GLY A 62 3.68 -14.97 -18.71
N GLU A 63 3.30 -14.82 -17.44
CA GLU A 63 2.50 -15.79 -16.72
C GLU A 63 1.12 -16.00 -17.40
N GLY A 64 0.63 -17.22 -17.38
CA GLY A 64 -0.68 -17.56 -17.95
C GLY A 64 -1.85 -16.93 -17.18
N GLY A 65 -2.88 -16.53 -17.93
CA GLY A 65 -4.11 -15.93 -17.40
C GLY A 65 -4.14 -14.41 -17.51
N ILE A 66 -5.03 -13.78 -16.73
CA ILE A 66 -5.21 -12.33 -16.68
C ILE A 66 -4.88 -11.80 -15.28
N THR A 67 -4.44 -10.54 -15.21
CA THR A 67 -4.46 -9.76 -13.96
C THR A 67 -5.80 -9.05 -13.81
N THR A 68 -6.27 -8.96 -12.57
CA THR A 68 -7.52 -8.30 -12.18
C THR A 68 -7.25 -7.05 -11.33
N PRO A 69 -8.26 -6.20 -11.08
CA PRO A 69 -8.05 -4.94 -10.36
C PRO A 69 -7.46 -5.09 -8.96
N LEU A 70 -7.82 -6.15 -8.24
CA LEU A 70 -7.38 -6.43 -6.87
C LEU A 70 -6.88 -7.86 -6.77
N GLU A 71 -5.62 -8.03 -6.40
CA GLU A 71 -4.97 -9.33 -6.31
C GLU A 71 -4.12 -9.41 -5.04
N LEU A 72 -4.13 -10.56 -4.37
CA LEU A 72 -3.29 -10.83 -3.21
C LEU A 72 -2.03 -11.57 -3.65
N TYR A 73 -0.89 -11.12 -3.15
CA TYR A 73 0.42 -11.69 -3.38
C TYR A 73 1.03 -12.13 -2.06
N GLY A 74 1.67 -13.30 -2.07
CA GLY A 74 2.31 -13.88 -0.90
C GLY A 74 3.32 -14.95 -1.29
N LYS A 75 3.97 -15.55 -0.29
CA LYS A 75 4.97 -16.60 -0.49
C LYS A 75 4.95 -17.56 0.69
N ALA A 76 5.14 -18.85 0.41
CA ALA A 76 5.26 -19.84 1.48
C ALA A 76 6.40 -19.48 2.44
N GLY A 77 6.14 -19.54 3.74
CA GLY A 77 7.09 -19.15 4.79
C GLY A 77 7.10 -17.65 5.12
N LEU A 78 6.42 -16.81 4.35
CA LEU A 78 6.26 -15.38 4.63
C LEU A 78 4.91 -15.10 5.28
N ASN A 79 4.88 -14.55 6.49
CA ASN A 79 3.63 -14.18 7.19
C ASN A 79 3.15 -12.76 6.83
N VAL A 80 3.47 -12.30 5.63
CA VAL A 80 3.09 -10.98 5.09
C VAL A 80 2.43 -11.20 3.74
N VAL A 81 1.24 -10.61 3.58
CA VAL A 81 0.45 -10.68 2.35
C VAL A 81 0.26 -9.26 1.82
N PHE A 82 0.40 -9.10 0.51
CA PHE A 82 0.36 -7.82 -0.16
C PHE A 82 -0.87 -7.78 -1.06
N LEU A 83 -1.74 -6.79 -0.88
CA LEU A 83 -2.75 -6.46 -1.87
C LEU A 83 -2.07 -5.63 -2.96
N GLN A 84 -2.34 -5.93 -4.23
CA GLN A 84 -2.05 -5.03 -5.34
C GLN A 84 -3.37 -4.47 -5.86
N GLN A 85 -3.41 -3.16 -6.11
CA GLN A 85 -4.58 -2.46 -6.63
C GLN A 85 -4.22 -1.76 -7.95
N ARG A 86 -4.75 -2.24 -9.07
CA ARG A 86 -4.45 -1.73 -10.42
C ARG A 86 -5.33 -0.55 -10.84
N SER A 87 -6.46 -0.33 -10.17
CA SER A 87 -7.42 0.71 -10.57
C SER A 87 -8.04 1.44 -9.38
N PRO A 88 -8.44 2.72 -9.56
CA PRO A 88 -9.00 3.51 -8.48
C PRO A 88 -10.39 3.00 -8.06
N VAL A 89 -10.75 3.29 -6.81
CA VAL A 89 -12.10 3.09 -6.30
C VAL A 89 -13.06 4.06 -7.00
N MET A 90 -14.18 3.55 -7.48
CA MET A 90 -15.21 4.36 -8.12
C MET A 90 -15.78 5.37 -7.12
N LYS A 91 -16.05 6.60 -7.57
CA LYS A 91 -16.41 7.73 -6.69
C LYS A 91 -17.61 7.45 -5.79
N THR A 92 -18.61 6.73 -6.30
CA THR A 92 -19.86 6.37 -5.59
C THR A 92 -19.69 5.20 -4.63
N PHE A 93 -18.64 4.38 -4.78
CA PHE A 93 -18.43 3.15 -4.01
C PHE A 93 -17.32 3.27 -2.95
N LYS A 94 -16.86 4.49 -2.66
CA LYS A 94 -15.77 4.72 -1.68
C LYS A 94 -16.11 4.15 -0.30
N ASP A 95 -17.34 4.34 0.17
CA ASP A 95 -17.76 3.89 1.49
C ASP A 95 -17.97 2.36 1.51
N ASP A 96 -18.49 1.78 0.43
CA ASP A 96 -18.63 0.33 0.27
C ASP A 96 -17.28 -0.37 0.19
N PHE A 97 -16.31 0.19 -0.55
CA PHE A 97 -14.94 -0.30 -0.59
C PHE A 97 -14.30 -0.32 0.80
N VAL A 98 -14.43 0.79 1.55
CA VAL A 98 -13.90 0.89 2.92
C VAL A 98 -14.55 -0.14 3.83
N LYS A 99 -15.87 -0.32 3.75
CA LYS A 99 -16.60 -1.34 4.52
C LYS A 99 -16.18 -2.76 4.14
N GLY A 100 -16.01 -3.02 2.84
CA GLY A 100 -15.57 -4.31 2.32
C GLY A 100 -14.17 -4.67 2.80
N LEU A 101 -13.21 -3.74 2.68
CA LEU A 101 -11.85 -3.94 3.14
C LEU A 101 -11.77 -4.08 4.66
N LYS A 102 -12.55 -3.29 5.41
CA LYS A 102 -12.68 -3.47 6.87
C LYS A 102 -13.18 -4.87 7.23
N SER A 103 -14.21 -5.34 6.54
CA SER A 103 -14.77 -6.68 6.77
C SER A 103 -13.75 -7.77 6.44
N LEU A 104 -12.94 -7.58 5.38
CA LEU A 104 -11.85 -8.49 5.03
C LEU A 104 -10.77 -8.53 6.13
N VAL A 105 -10.32 -7.38 6.61
CA VAL A 105 -9.28 -7.28 7.66
C VAL A 105 -9.75 -7.96 8.96
N LEU A 106 -10.95 -7.61 9.43
CA LEU A 106 -11.48 -8.16 10.68
C LEU A 106 -11.87 -9.64 10.55
N GLY A 107 -12.53 -10.01 9.44
CA GLY A 107 -13.02 -11.37 9.21
C GLY A 107 -11.91 -12.39 8.99
N ASN A 108 -10.73 -11.96 8.53
CA ASN A 108 -9.55 -12.82 8.38
C ASN A 108 -8.61 -12.77 9.58
N GLU A 109 -8.96 -12.07 10.68
CA GLU A 109 -8.12 -11.98 11.88
C GLU A 109 -6.67 -11.55 11.58
N ILE A 110 -6.51 -10.53 10.73
CA ILE A 110 -5.21 -9.93 10.40
C ILE A 110 -4.54 -9.42 11.69
N SER A 111 -3.24 -9.69 11.87
CA SER A 111 -2.51 -9.30 13.09
C SER A 111 -2.04 -7.84 13.06
N ALA A 112 -1.68 -7.34 11.87
CA ALA A 112 -1.33 -5.94 11.64
C ALA A 112 -1.67 -5.52 10.21
N LEU A 113 -2.05 -4.24 10.05
CA LEU A 113 -2.36 -3.64 8.76
C LEU A 113 -1.37 -2.51 8.45
N PHE A 114 -0.72 -2.59 7.29
CA PHE A 114 0.08 -1.50 6.74
C PHE A 114 -0.66 -0.89 5.55
N ILE A 115 -0.96 0.40 5.61
CA ILE A 115 -1.55 1.14 4.49
C ILE A 115 -0.47 2.00 3.87
N LEU A 116 -0.29 1.91 2.55
CA LEU A 116 0.65 2.73 1.79
C LEU A 116 -0.12 3.76 0.97
N SER A 117 0.27 5.03 1.05
CA SER A 117 -0.35 6.09 0.25
C SER A 117 0.65 7.18 -0.10
N GLY A 118 0.51 7.70 -1.31
CA GLY A 118 1.10 8.98 -1.69
C GLY A 118 0.31 10.15 -1.09
N MET A 119 0.99 11.27 -0.92
CA MET A 119 0.43 12.57 -0.57
C MET A 119 0.91 13.63 -1.57
N ASP A 120 0.06 14.62 -1.83
CA ASP A 120 0.42 15.72 -2.71
C ASP A 120 1.57 16.55 -2.12
N LEU A 121 2.71 16.58 -2.82
CA LEU A 121 3.87 17.37 -2.43
C LEU A 121 3.59 18.88 -2.46
N SER A 122 2.65 19.36 -3.28
CA SER A 122 2.30 20.78 -3.36
C SER A 122 1.65 21.32 -2.08
N ASP A 123 1.01 20.45 -1.30
CA ASP A 123 0.41 20.77 -0.01
C ASP A 123 1.35 20.44 1.18
N ARG A 124 2.65 20.21 0.92
CA ARG A 124 3.62 19.88 1.98
C ARG A 124 3.97 21.13 2.82
N PRO A 125 3.74 21.11 4.14
CA PRO A 125 4.14 22.22 5.01
C PRO A 125 5.66 22.19 5.28
N ASP A 126 6.22 23.34 5.62
CA ASP A 126 7.66 23.50 5.95
C ASP A 126 8.12 22.53 7.05
N ALA A 127 7.25 22.28 8.05
CA ALA A 127 7.51 21.32 9.13
C ALA A 127 7.82 19.90 8.63
N HIS A 128 7.35 19.57 7.41
CA HIS A 128 7.54 18.27 6.80
C HIS A 128 8.64 18.23 5.72
N MET A 129 9.45 19.29 5.55
CA MET A 129 10.48 19.33 4.50
C MET A 129 11.68 18.41 4.77
N ASN A 130 11.90 17.98 6.02
CA ASN A 130 13.09 17.23 6.42
C ASN A 130 13.03 15.72 6.11
N SER A 131 11.86 15.21 5.73
CA SER A 131 11.66 13.82 5.34
C SER A 131 10.66 13.76 4.18
N PRO A 132 10.83 12.86 3.19
CA PRO A 132 9.79 12.61 2.20
C PRO A 132 8.72 11.63 2.73
N THR A 133 9.09 10.79 3.70
CA THR A 133 8.24 9.74 4.28
C THR A 133 7.81 10.08 5.71
N TYR A 134 6.53 9.88 6.02
CA TYR A 134 5.96 10.02 7.36
C TYR A 134 5.09 8.81 7.69
N HIS A 135 4.86 8.57 8.98
CA HIS A 135 3.89 7.58 9.43
C HIS A 135 2.67 8.21 10.10
N LEU A 136 1.56 7.47 10.09
CA LEU A 136 0.38 7.74 10.90
C LEU A 136 -0.04 6.43 11.59
N ILE A 137 -0.07 6.43 12.92
CA ILE A 137 -0.52 5.29 13.73
C ILE A 137 -1.75 5.76 14.55
N PRO A 138 -2.98 5.37 14.17
CA PRO A 138 -4.19 5.92 14.78
C PRO A 138 -4.33 5.62 16.28
N ALA A 139 -3.82 4.47 16.72
CA ALA A 139 -3.82 4.09 18.13
C ALA A 139 -2.99 5.04 19.01
N LEU A 140 -1.94 5.67 18.46
CA LEU A 140 -1.14 6.67 19.17
C LEU A 140 -1.85 8.03 19.25
N LEU A 141 -2.78 8.33 18.34
CA LEU A 141 -3.57 9.55 18.39
C LEU A 141 -4.71 9.49 19.42
N THR A 142 -5.19 8.28 19.70
CA THR A 142 -6.37 8.04 20.56
C THR A 142 -6.00 7.60 21.97
N ASN A 143 -4.72 7.67 22.35
CA ASN A 143 -4.19 7.17 23.63
C ASN A 143 -4.63 5.74 23.96
N HIS A 144 -4.67 4.87 22.95
CA HIS A 144 -5.13 3.50 23.11
C HIS A 144 -4.19 2.72 24.05
N GLU A 145 -4.71 2.12 25.12
CA GLU A 145 -3.92 1.42 26.15
C GLU A 145 -3.46 0.01 25.72
N GLY A 146 -3.93 -0.49 24.58
CA GLY A 146 -3.55 -1.81 24.06
C GLY A 146 -2.16 -1.85 23.42
N LYS A 147 -1.55 -3.04 23.46
CA LYS A 147 -0.24 -3.29 22.84
C LYS A 147 -0.34 -3.22 21.32
N LEU A 148 0.53 -2.41 20.70
CA LEU A 148 0.72 -2.39 19.25
C LEU A 148 1.46 -3.66 18.79
N HIS A 149 1.22 -4.05 17.54
CA HIS A 149 2.01 -5.08 16.89
C HIS A 149 3.49 -4.63 16.76
N PRO A 150 4.50 -5.51 16.99
CA PRO A 150 5.92 -5.13 16.93
C PRO A 150 6.31 -4.41 15.64
N ALA A 151 5.88 -4.93 14.47
CA ALA A 151 6.09 -4.25 13.18
C ALA A 151 5.59 -2.80 13.12
N VAL A 152 4.41 -2.53 13.70
CA VAL A 152 3.84 -1.16 13.74
C VAL A 152 4.65 -0.27 14.68
N HIS A 153 5.26 -0.85 15.73
CA HIS A 153 6.19 -0.13 16.59
C HIS A 153 7.51 0.20 15.86
N GLU A 154 8.06 -0.70 15.05
CA GLU A 154 9.25 -0.45 14.22
C GLU A 154 9.04 0.73 13.25
N LEU A 155 7.83 0.84 12.67
CA LEU A 155 7.46 2.00 11.84
C LEU A 155 7.63 3.34 12.60
N ALA A 156 7.18 3.39 13.87
CA ALA A 156 7.28 4.59 14.71
C ALA A 156 8.73 4.94 15.08
N ILE A 157 9.62 3.95 15.15
CA ILE A 157 11.04 4.13 15.44
C ILE A 157 11.78 4.73 14.25
N HIS A 158 11.45 4.28 13.04
CA HIS A 158 12.23 4.59 11.84
C HIS A 158 11.78 5.83 11.09
N PHE A 159 10.52 6.26 11.24
CA PHE A 159 9.95 7.35 10.46
C PHE A 159 9.29 8.37 11.38
N PRO A 160 9.32 9.67 11.04
CA PRO A 160 8.66 10.70 11.82
C PRO A 160 7.12 10.58 11.74
N PRO A 161 6.38 10.93 12.81
CA PRO A 161 4.92 10.98 12.75
C PRO A 161 4.46 12.14 11.87
N LEU A 162 3.34 11.98 11.17
CA LEU A 162 2.67 13.07 10.48
C LEU A 162 2.05 14.02 11.51
N ILE A 163 2.51 15.28 11.54
CA ILE A 163 2.05 16.30 12.48
C ILE A 163 0.99 17.18 11.81
N THR A 164 -0.09 17.52 12.51
CA THR A 164 -1.02 18.56 12.06
C THR A 164 -0.56 19.94 12.53
N THR A 165 -0.35 20.88 11.60
CA THR A 165 0.01 22.28 11.90
C THR A 165 -1.18 23.18 12.27
N THR A 166 -2.40 22.64 12.31
CA THR A 166 -3.59 23.42 12.63
C THR A 166 -3.61 23.79 14.11
N ASN A 167 -3.89 25.07 14.42
CA ASN A 167 -4.21 25.61 15.76
C ASN A 167 -5.47 24.99 16.41
N GLN A 168 -5.95 23.85 15.90
CA GLN A 168 -7.04 23.08 16.45
C GLN A 168 -6.47 22.17 17.53
N THR A 169 -7.19 22.07 18.65
CA THR A 169 -6.83 21.32 19.85
C THR A 169 -6.06 20.02 19.55
N PRO A 170 -4.89 19.81 20.18
CA PRO A 170 -4.12 18.59 19.97
C PRO A 170 -4.91 17.37 20.46
N GLY A 171 -4.99 16.33 19.61
CA GLY A 171 -5.07 14.94 20.09
C GLY A 171 -6.39 14.18 19.94
N THR A 172 -7.19 14.37 18.90
CA THR A 172 -8.32 13.44 18.65
C THR A 172 -8.73 13.25 17.18
N GLU A 173 -8.46 14.21 16.30
CA GLU A 173 -8.86 14.12 14.90
C GLU A 173 -7.72 13.66 13.97
N LEU A 174 -8.07 12.86 12.97
CA LEU A 174 -7.12 12.37 11.98
C LEU A 174 -6.62 13.53 11.09
N PRO A 175 -5.29 13.62 10.86
CA PRO A 175 -4.69 14.65 10.02
C PRO A 175 -5.32 14.71 8.63
N VAL A 176 -5.26 15.88 8.01
CA VAL A 176 -5.50 16.02 6.58
C VAL A 176 -4.31 15.41 5.84
N ILE A 177 -4.60 14.50 4.92
CA ILE A 177 -3.62 13.81 4.08
C ILE A 177 -4.00 14.04 2.60
N PRO A 178 -3.58 15.16 2.01
CA PRO A 178 -4.01 15.57 0.67
C PRO A 178 -3.57 14.56 -0.39
N GLY A 179 -4.41 14.31 -1.39
CA GLY A 179 -4.08 13.35 -2.47
C GLY A 179 -4.10 11.86 -2.09
N SER A 180 -4.33 11.52 -0.82
CA SER A 180 -4.24 10.14 -0.29
C SER A 180 -5.41 9.20 -0.63
N GLY A 181 -6.26 9.56 -1.61
CA GLY A 181 -7.37 8.72 -2.03
C GLY A 181 -8.39 8.42 -0.92
N VAL A 182 -8.62 7.13 -0.63
CA VAL A 182 -9.55 6.68 0.43
C VAL A 182 -8.87 6.42 1.78
N THR A 183 -7.55 6.67 1.90
CA THR A 183 -6.76 6.36 3.10
C THR A 183 -7.38 6.93 4.37
N ARG A 184 -7.75 8.22 4.39
CA ARG A 184 -8.33 8.84 5.60
C ARG A 184 -9.65 8.18 6.01
N LYS A 185 -10.53 7.88 5.04
CA LYS A 185 -11.81 7.19 5.28
C LYS A 185 -11.58 5.78 5.83
N LEU A 186 -10.63 5.05 5.25
CA LEU A 186 -10.29 3.70 5.68
C LEU A 186 -9.75 3.68 7.12
N VAL A 187 -8.81 4.58 7.40
CA VAL A 187 -8.25 4.75 8.76
C VAL A 187 -9.35 5.11 9.75
N SER A 188 -10.19 6.10 9.47
CA SER A 188 -11.31 6.48 10.35
C SER A 188 -12.27 5.31 10.63
N SER A 189 -12.55 4.49 9.62
CA SER A 189 -13.48 3.36 9.74
C SER A 189 -12.92 2.21 10.59
N LEU A 190 -11.61 1.93 10.46
CA LEU A 190 -10.97 0.79 11.13
C LEU A 190 -10.43 1.12 12.53
N SER A 191 -9.98 2.35 12.77
CA SER A 191 -9.30 2.73 14.03
C SER A 191 -10.02 2.32 15.32
N PRO A 192 -11.38 2.39 15.43
CA PRO A 192 -12.08 1.99 16.65
C PRO A 192 -11.99 0.49 16.98
N GLU A 193 -11.80 -0.37 15.97
CA GLU A 193 -11.84 -1.84 16.11
C GLU A 193 -10.49 -2.50 15.81
N PHE A 194 -9.56 -1.77 15.19
CA PHE A 194 -8.29 -2.30 14.71
C PHE A 194 -7.12 -1.35 15.06
N PRO A 195 -6.54 -1.47 16.27
CA PRO A 195 -5.48 -0.57 16.73
C PRO A 195 -4.10 -0.88 16.12
N CYS A 196 -3.87 -2.10 15.64
CA CYS A 196 -2.59 -2.54 15.05
C CYS A 196 -2.42 -2.10 13.58
N MET A 197 -2.64 -0.80 13.33
CA MET A 197 -2.54 -0.20 12.00
C MET A 197 -1.40 0.81 11.93
N GLY A 198 -0.54 0.66 10.93
CA GLY A 198 0.43 1.67 10.51
C GLY A 198 0.11 2.18 9.12
N VAL A 199 0.17 3.49 8.91
CA VAL A 199 0.07 4.11 7.59
C VAL A 199 1.42 4.71 7.23
N ILE A 200 1.96 4.39 6.06
CA ILE A 200 3.17 5.00 5.52
C ILE A 200 2.77 5.94 4.39
N LEU A 201 3.19 7.19 4.52
CA LEU A 201 2.80 8.29 3.66
C LEU A 201 4.04 8.88 3.00
N GLU A 202 4.04 8.95 1.68
CA GLU A 202 5.14 9.53 0.89
C GLU A 202 4.67 10.80 0.20
N TYR A 203 5.33 11.94 0.43
CA TYR A 203 5.08 13.15 -0.35
C TYR A 203 5.64 13.00 -1.77
N VAL A 204 4.79 13.17 -2.78
CA VAL A 204 5.12 12.87 -4.18
C VAL A 204 4.43 13.86 -5.13
N LEU A 205 5.09 14.17 -6.25
CA LEU A 205 4.49 14.85 -7.40
C LEU A 205 4.19 13.83 -8.50
N GLU A 206 3.16 14.07 -9.30
CA GLU A 206 2.89 13.24 -10.48
C GLU A 206 4.07 13.22 -11.46
N GLY A 207 4.37 12.06 -12.04
CA GLY A 207 5.43 11.91 -13.04
C GLY A 207 6.02 10.50 -13.09
N ASP A 208 7.33 10.42 -13.31
CA ASP A 208 8.09 9.17 -13.19
C ASP A 208 8.44 8.91 -11.72
N ASN A 209 7.52 8.24 -11.01
CA ASN A 209 7.63 8.01 -9.56
C ASN A 209 8.34 6.70 -9.18
N ARG A 210 9.17 6.13 -10.07
CA ARG A 210 9.91 4.89 -9.76
C ARG A 210 10.85 5.05 -8.56
N ALA A 211 11.52 6.19 -8.45
CA ALA A 211 12.40 6.48 -7.32
C ALA A 211 11.61 6.67 -6.01
N ASP A 212 10.49 7.39 -6.06
CA ASP A 212 9.61 7.58 -4.89
C ASP A 212 8.99 6.24 -4.44
N ALA A 213 8.64 5.38 -5.38
CA ALA A 213 8.15 4.03 -5.10
C ALA A 213 9.22 3.17 -4.41
N ALA A 214 10.48 3.28 -4.82
CA ALA A 214 11.60 2.62 -4.16
C ALA A 214 11.83 3.15 -2.75
N LEU A 215 11.66 4.45 -2.49
CA LEU A 215 11.72 5.03 -1.15
C LEU A 215 10.61 4.48 -0.26
N LEU A 216 9.36 4.47 -0.75
CA LEU A 216 8.21 3.94 -0.01
C LEU A 216 8.33 2.42 0.25
N ALA A 217 8.80 1.64 -0.72
CA ALA A 217 9.09 0.21 -0.55
C ALA A 217 10.21 -0.01 0.48
N SER A 218 11.24 0.84 0.50
CA SER A 218 12.31 0.81 1.50
C SER A 218 11.79 1.15 2.89
N ALA A 219 10.85 2.07 2.99
CA ALA A 219 10.23 2.43 4.27
C ALA A 219 9.40 1.27 4.85
N LEU A 220 8.61 0.63 4.01
CA LEU A 220 7.90 -0.59 4.38
C LEU A 220 8.86 -1.71 4.77
N SER A 221 9.90 -1.96 3.97
CA SER A 221 10.87 -3.02 4.20
C SER A 221 11.60 -2.84 5.53
N ARG A 222 12.01 -1.61 5.86
CA ARG A 222 12.61 -1.29 7.15
C ARG A 222 11.67 -1.54 8.32
N SER A 223 10.39 -1.21 8.16
CA SER A 223 9.36 -1.45 9.18
C SER A 223 9.04 -2.94 9.37
N LEU A 224 9.22 -3.75 8.32
CA LEU A 224 8.95 -5.19 8.28
C LEU A 224 10.22 -6.05 8.16
N HIS A 225 11.38 -5.54 8.61
CA HIS A 225 12.66 -6.17 8.35
C HIS A 225 12.78 -7.59 8.93
N LYS A 226 12.08 -7.85 10.05
CA LYS A 226 12.06 -9.17 10.72
C LYS A 226 11.18 -10.15 9.97
N GLU A 227 10.12 -9.65 9.32
CA GLU A 227 9.11 -10.44 8.66
C GLU A 227 9.49 -10.77 7.21
N LEU A 228 10.16 -9.85 6.50
CA LEU A 228 10.46 -10.01 5.08
C LEU A 228 11.76 -10.78 4.80
N GLY A 229 12.69 -10.82 5.75
CA GLY A 229 13.98 -11.52 5.59
C GLY A 229 14.84 -10.98 4.45
N MET A 230 14.63 -9.72 4.04
CA MET A 230 15.44 -9.06 3.01
C MET A 230 16.87 -8.83 3.50
N THR A 231 17.84 -8.93 2.60
CA THR A 231 19.25 -8.63 2.93
C THR A 231 19.55 -7.14 2.74
N GLU A 232 20.49 -6.58 3.49
CA GLU A 232 20.85 -5.15 3.41
C GLU A 232 21.29 -4.68 2.02
N ASN A 233 21.78 -5.60 1.17
CA ASN A 233 22.26 -5.31 -0.19
C ASN A 233 21.24 -5.66 -1.28
N GLU A 234 20.03 -6.06 -0.91
CA GLU A 234 19.00 -6.43 -1.88
C GLU A 234 18.55 -5.20 -2.66
N ARG A 235 18.66 -5.27 -3.99
CA ARG A 235 18.23 -4.19 -4.89
C ARG A 235 16.80 -4.43 -5.33
N TRP A 236 16.03 -3.35 -5.41
CA TRP A 236 14.68 -3.38 -5.96
C TRP A 236 14.69 -3.89 -7.40
N LYS A 237 13.86 -4.89 -7.68
CA LYS A 237 13.60 -5.41 -9.02
C LYS A 237 12.35 -4.75 -9.56
N GLU A 238 12.46 -4.08 -10.69
CA GLU A 238 11.32 -3.53 -11.41
C GLU A 238 10.58 -4.64 -12.18
N PRO A 239 9.24 -4.59 -12.27
CA PRO A 239 8.49 -5.52 -13.11
C PRO A 239 8.82 -5.30 -14.60
N PRO A 240 8.73 -6.34 -15.44
CA PRO A 240 8.95 -6.22 -16.89
C PRO A 240 8.09 -5.15 -17.57
N SER A 241 6.85 -4.93 -17.09
CA SER A 241 5.96 -3.90 -17.62
C SER A 241 6.51 -2.47 -17.54
N TRP A 242 7.35 -2.16 -16.54
CA TRP A 242 7.96 -0.84 -16.43
C TRP A 242 8.98 -0.57 -17.54
N GLN A 243 9.63 -1.62 -18.05
CA GLN A 243 10.61 -1.49 -19.13
C GLN A 243 9.95 -1.41 -20.51
N GLN A 244 8.82 -2.09 -20.69
CA GLN A 244 8.20 -2.28 -22.00
C GLN A 244 7.05 -1.31 -22.28
N GLY A 245 6.31 -0.91 -21.23
CA GLY A 245 5.03 -0.19 -21.38
C GLY A 245 5.01 1.22 -20.79
N LEU A 246 5.89 1.55 -19.84
CA LEU A 246 5.79 2.80 -19.07
C LEU A 246 5.91 4.06 -19.94
N PHE A 247 6.81 4.03 -20.93
CA PHE A 247 7.02 5.13 -21.89
C PHE A 247 6.40 4.84 -23.26
N GLY A 248 5.46 3.89 -23.31
CA GLY A 248 4.90 3.36 -24.54
C GLY A 248 5.78 2.31 -25.21
N THR A 249 5.18 1.53 -26.11
CA THR A 249 5.92 0.59 -26.95
C THR A 249 6.85 1.35 -27.89
N ALA A 250 8.00 0.75 -28.22
CA ALA A 250 8.90 1.31 -29.21
C ALA A 250 8.12 1.72 -30.46
N HIS A 251 8.35 2.95 -30.93
CA HIS A 251 7.69 3.46 -32.12
C HIS A 251 8.10 2.60 -33.31
N ASP A 252 7.14 2.32 -34.19
CA ASP A 252 7.45 1.68 -35.46
C ASP A 252 8.39 2.60 -36.25
N GLN A 253 9.66 2.20 -36.36
CA GLN A 253 10.69 2.98 -37.06
C GLN A 253 10.34 3.19 -38.53
N SER A 254 9.49 2.32 -39.13
CA SER A 254 9.02 2.50 -40.50
C SER A 254 8.13 3.74 -40.69
N LEU A 255 7.59 4.31 -39.61
CA LEU A 255 6.84 5.57 -39.63
C LEU A 255 7.73 6.81 -39.70
N PHE A 256 9.05 6.68 -39.48
CA PHE A 256 9.97 7.82 -39.34
C PHE A 256 11.01 7.96 -40.47
N GLY A 257 10.94 7.11 -41.50
CA GLY A 257 11.73 7.23 -42.73
C GLY A 257 13.12 6.62 -42.68
#